data_AF-A0A662W660-F1
#
_entry.id   AF-A0A662W660-F1
#
_cell.length_a   1.000
_cell.length_b   1.000
_cell.length_c   1.000
_cell.angle_alpha   90.00
_cell.angle_beta   90.00
_cell.angle_gamma   90.00
#
_symmetry.space_group_name_H-M   'P 1'
#
loop_
_entity.id
_entity.type
_entity.pdbx_description
1 polymer ?
#
loop_
_entity_poly.entity_id
_entity_poly.type
_entity_poly.pdbx_seq_one_letter_code
_entity_poly.pdbx_strand_id
1 'polypeptide(L)'
;MGNWALLFVFILFFTLSFTPVHSLTTVEEIKVTPEVIQGEVGDGIVFTITIHQLCRERCVLSIEDTKIQLYDLEKISETPWKEVEEYVFQKELKVKILSKNAKLEVRRECPKYGTISREVVYESGTSGVSTNSEVPTDSGISTNEVPEISGKELQSMTLEEVARFYGVDVKSL
;
A
#
# COMPACT_ATOMS: atom_id res chain seq x y z
N MET A 1 16.37 37.25 -50.52
CA MET A 1 15.97 35.84 -50.77
C MET A 1 16.34 35.06 -49.52
N GLY A 2 15.36 34.84 -48.64
CA GLY A 2 15.59 34.27 -47.31
C GLY A 2 15.91 32.77 -47.38
N ASN A 3 16.79 32.30 -46.51
CA ASN A 3 17.34 30.97 -46.50
C ASN A 3 16.34 29.96 -45.88
N TRP A 4 15.32 29.56 -46.63
CA TRP A 4 14.21 28.69 -46.17
C TRP A 4 14.66 27.27 -45.79
N ALA A 5 15.87 26.85 -46.20
CA ALA A 5 16.42 25.54 -45.89
C ALA A 5 16.79 25.35 -44.40
N LEU A 6 17.20 26.42 -43.71
CA LEU A 6 17.58 26.37 -42.29
C LEU A 6 16.38 26.20 -41.35
N LEU A 7 15.20 26.68 -41.77
CA LEU A 7 13.96 26.61 -40.98
C LEU A 7 13.35 25.20 -40.99
N PHE A 8 13.51 24.47 -42.10
CA PHE A 8 13.06 23.08 -42.23
C PHE A 8 13.88 22.09 -41.39
N VAL A 9 15.18 22.32 -41.25
CA VAL A 9 16.07 21.44 -40.45
C VAL A 9 15.80 21.59 -38.95
N PHE A 10 15.46 22.80 -38.48
CA PHE A 10 15.11 23.04 -37.08
C PHE A 10 13.77 22.38 -36.68
N ILE A 11 12.78 22.36 -37.58
CA ILE A 11 11.48 21.73 -37.32
C ILE A 11 11.60 20.21 -37.24
N LEU A 12 12.45 19.60 -38.09
CA LEU A 12 12.69 18.15 -38.07
C LEU A 12 13.48 17.68 -36.84
N PHE A 13 14.35 18.51 -36.27
CA PHE A 13 15.05 18.18 -35.03
C PHE A 13 14.14 18.30 -33.79
N PHE A 14 13.18 19.22 -33.80
CA PHE A 14 12.28 19.44 -32.67
C PHE A 14 11.21 18.35 -32.55
N THR A 15 10.81 17.70 -33.65
CA THR A 15 9.79 16.63 -33.63
C THR A 15 10.32 15.25 -33.26
N LEU A 16 11.63 15.01 -33.33
CA LEU A 16 12.25 13.72 -32.96
C LEU A 16 12.57 13.58 -31.47
N SER A 17 12.41 14.64 -30.67
CA SER A 17 12.81 14.64 -29.26
C SER A 17 11.66 14.39 -28.28
N PHE A 18 10.40 14.46 -28.73
CA PHE A 18 9.24 14.18 -27.90
C PHE A 18 8.83 12.71 -28.03
N THR A 19 9.63 11.83 -27.43
CA THR A 19 9.08 10.53 -27.04
C THR A 19 8.22 10.77 -25.79
N PRO A 20 6.91 10.48 -25.80
CA PRO A 20 6.14 10.49 -24.58
C PRO A 20 6.72 9.41 -23.67
N VAL A 21 7.31 9.84 -22.55
CA VAL A 21 7.69 8.93 -21.47
C VAL A 21 6.38 8.37 -20.91
N HIS A 22 5.96 7.24 -21.44
CA HIS A 22 4.83 6.50 -20.90
C HIS A 22 5.27 5.95 -19.54
N SER A 23 4.86 6.66 -18.48
CA SER A 23 5.03 6.19 -17.11
C SER A 23 4.24 4.90 -16.94
N LEU A 24 4.95 3.78 -16.83
CA LEU A 24 4.40 2.47 -16.47
C LEU A 24 4.02 2.49 -14.99
N THR A 25 2.88 3.10 -14.66
CA THR A 25 2.31 2.98 -13.32
C THR A 25 1.53 1.67 -13.25
N THR A 26 1.98 0.75 -12.40
CA THR A 26 1.21 -0.44 -12.05
C THR A 26 -0.07 0.00 -11.35
N VAL A 27 -1.23 -0.36 -11.89
CA VAL A 27 -2.53 -0.04 -11.26
C VAL A 27 -2.64 -0.83 -9.95
N GLU A 28 -2.72 -0.14 -8.82
CA GLU A 28 -2.95 -0.73 -7.50
C GLU A 28 -4.42 -1.18 -7.38
N GLU A 29 -4.68 -2.39 -6.88
CA GLU A 29 -6.06 -2.90 -6.74
C GLU A 29 -6.85 -2.15 -5.66
N ILE A 30 -6.20 -1.73 -4.57
CA ILE A 30 -6.84 -1.00 -3.47
C ILE A 30 -6.11 0.31 -3.27
N LYS A 31 -6.75 1.42 -3.65
CA LYS A 31 -6.24 2.76 -3.42
C LYS A 31 -7.08 3.47 -2.36
N VAL A 32 -6.42 4.11 -1.39
CA VAL A 32 -7.08 4.90 -0.36
C VAL A 32 -6.50 6.30 -0.36
N THR A 33 -7.38 7.31 -0.32
CA THR A 33 -6.97 8.72 -0.23
C THR A 33 -7.71 9.37 0.93
N PRO A 34 -7.04 10.06 1.88
CA PRO A 34 -5.58 10.20 1.97
C PRO A 34 -4.86 8.88 2.27
N GLU A 35 -3.59 8.80 1.90
CA GLU A 35 -2.75 7.60 2.10
C GLU A 35 -2.21 7.49 3.54
N VAL A 36 -2.30 8.58 4.29
CA VAL A 36 -1.84 8.71 5.69
C VAL A 36 -2.89 9.46 6.48
N ILE A 37 -3.01 9.16 7.77
CA ILE A 37 -3.93 9.82 8.68
C ILE A 37 -3.17 10.99 9.33
N GLN A 38 -3.62 12.22 9.07
CA GLN A 38 -3.09 13.43 9.67
C GLN A 38 -4.21 14.20 10.35
N GLY A 39 -3.94 14.77 11.52
CA GLY A 39 -4.91 15.51 12.32
C GLY A 39 -4.75 15.29 13.82
N GLU A 40 -5.65 15.87 14.59
CA GLU A 40 -5.73 15.72 16.04
C GLU A 40 -6.78 14.69 16.45
N VAL A 41 -6.63 14.14 17.66
CA VAL A 41 -7.65 13.27 18.24
C VAL A 41 -8.95 14.06 18.36
N GLY A 42 -10.02 13.52 17.80
CA GLY A 42 -11.32 14.17 17.70
C GLY A 42 -11.64 14.72 16.31
N ASP A 43 -10.66 14.87 15.43
CA ASP A 43 -10.87 15.36 14.07
C ASP A 43 -11.61 14.35 13.20
N GLY A 44 -12.35 14.87 12.22
CA GLY A 44 -13.02 14.07 11.20
C GLY A 44 -12.19 13.97 9.93
N ILE A 45 -12.03 12.75 9.40
CA ILE A 45 -11.35 12.49 8.12
C ILE A 45 -12.34 11.82 7.16
N VAL A 46 -12.25 12.17 5.88
CA VAL A 46 -12.97 11.51 4.80
C VAL A 46 -11.97 10.73 3.96
N PHE A 47 -12.11 9.40 3.92
CA PHE A 47 -11.37 8.53 3.02
C PHE A 47 -12.18 8.28 1.75
N THR A 48 -11.56 8.46 0.59
CA THR A 48 -12.03 7.92 -0.67
C THR A 48 -11.31 6.59 -0.92
N ILE A 49 -12.08 5.50 -0.91
CA ILE A 49 -11.57 4.15 -1.16
C ILE A 49 -11.92 3.79 -2.60
N THR A 50 -10.92 3.46 -3.41
CA THR A 50 -11.05 3.04 -4.80
C THR A 50 -10.59 1.60 -4.95
N ILE A 51 -11.42 0.75 -5.52
CA ILE A 51 -11.10 -0.64 -5.85
C ILE A 51 -11.03 -0.78 -7.37
N HIS A 52 -9.86 -1.16 -7.87
CA HIS A 52 -9.65 -1.53 -9.26
C HIS A 52 -9.73 -3.06 -9.37
N GLN A 53 -10.84 -3.59 -9.89
CA GLN A 53 -11.01 -5.04 -10.03
C GLN A 53 -10.18 -5.58 -11.20
N LEU A 54 -8.94 -5.99 -10.88
CA LEU A 54 -7.98 -6.46 -11.88
C LEU A 54 -8.31 -7.87 -12.41
N CYS A 55 -8.96 -8.71 -11.60
CA CYS A 55 -9.30 -10.09 -11.99
C CYS A 55 -10.71 -10.15 -12.60
N ARG A 56 -10.81 -9.89 -13.91
CA ARG A 56 -12.08 -9.77 -14.65
C ARG A 56 -12.82 -11.11 -14.88
N GLU A 57 -12.13 -12.12 -15.39
CA GLU A 57 -12.80 -13.30 -15.95
C GLU A 57 -12.85 -14.53 -15.02
N ARG A 58 -11.97 -14.60 -14.02
CA ARG A 58 -11.77 -15.82 -13.21
C ARG A 58 -11.97 -15.63 -11.71
N CYS A 59 -12.24 -14.40 -11.28
CA CYS A 59 -12.49 -14.10 -9.88
C CYS A 59 -13.91 -13.55 -9.78
N VAL A 60 -14.85 -14.39 -9.34
CA VAL A 60 -16.18 -13.94 -8.91
C VAL A 60 -16.00 -13.29 -7.55
N LEU A 61 -15.45 -12.07 -7.55
CA LEU A 61 -15.29 -11.25 -6.37
C LEU A 61 -16.30 -10.13 -6.44
N SER A 62 -17.26 -10.14 -5.54
CA SER A 62 -18.17 -9.03 -5.39
C SER A 62 -17.40 -7.84 -4.81
N ILE A 63 -17.84 -6.63 -5.14
CA ILE A 63 -17.36 -5.45 -4.43
C ILE A 63 -17.75 -5.51 -2.94
N GLU A 64 -18.87 -6.17 -2.63
CA GLU A 64 -19.37 -6.39 -1.28
C GLU A 64 -18.47 -7.27 -0.41
N ASP A 65 -17.56 -8.06 -1.02
CA ASP A 65 -16.59 -8.87 -0.30
C ASP A 65 -15.42 -8.04 0.28
N THR A 66 -15.39 -6.73 -0.01
CA THR A 66 -14.39 -5.80 0.55
C THR A 66 -14.66 -5.58 2.04
N LYS A 67 -13.65 -5.88 2.87
CA LYS A 67 -13.69 -5.62 4.31
C LYS A 67 -12.94 -4.34 4.62
N ILE A 68 -13.55 -3.48 5.42
CA ILE A 68 -12.92 -2.26 5.95
C ILE A 68 -12.88 -2.39 7.47
N GLN A 69 -11.68 -2.35 8.04
CA GLN A 69 -11.43 -2.46 9.47
C GLN A 69 -10.90 -1.13 10.00
N LEU A 70 -11.45 -0.72 11.13
CA LEU A 70 -11.15 0.53 11.81
C LEU A 70 -10.50 0.24 13.16
N TYR A 71 -9.30 0.78 13.38
CA TYR A 71 -8.58 0.69 14.64
C TYR A 71 -8.36 2.11 15.16
N ASP A 72 -8.81 2.39 16.38
CA ASP A 72 -8.79 3.74 16.97
C ASP A 72 -9.39 4.84 16.05
N LEU A 73 -10.39 4.42 15.26
CA LEU A 73 -11.21 5.25 14.39
C LEU A 73 -12.68 4.93 14.63
N GLU A 74 -13.52 5.96 14.74
CA GLU A 74 -14.97 5.80 14.86
C GLU A 74 -15.64 6.13 13.52
N LYS A 75 -16.46 5.20 12.98
CA LYS A 75 -17.22 5.46 11.76
C LYS A 75 -18.32 6.50 12.03
N ILE A 76 -18.30 7.61 11.29
CA ILE A 76 -19.35 8.62 11.28
C ILE A 76 -20.39 8.28 10.20
N SER A 77 -19.94 8.03 8.98
CA SER A 77 -20.82 7.72 7.84
C SER A 77 -20.07 7.04 6.71
N GLU A 78 -20.79 6.39 5.80
CA GLU A 78 -20.23 5.84 4.57
C GLU A 78 -21.24 5.93 3.42
N THR A 79 -20.75 6.02 2.20
CA THR A 79 -21.57 5.86 0.99
C THR A 79 -21.63 4.38 0.57
N PRO A 80 -22.66 3.95 -0.17
CA PRO A 80 -22.59 2.69 -0.90
C PRO A 80 -21.45 2.72 -1.92
N TRP A 81 -21.01 1.53 -2.36
CA TRP A 81 -20.11 1.41 -3.49
C TRP A 81 -20.77 1.93 -4.76
N LYS A 82 -20.03 2.71 -5.53
CA LYS A 82 -20.45 3.22 -6.83
C LYS A 82 -19.42 2.83 -7.88
N GLU A 83 -19.85 2.18 -8.94
CA GLU A 83 -19.03 1.99 -10.12
C GLU A 83 -18.89 3.34 -10.84
N VAL A 84 -17.66 3.84 -10.92
CA VAL A 84 -17.34 5.14 -11.54
C VAL A 84 -16.77 4.96 -12.94
N GLU A 85 -16.12 3.83 -13.18
CA GLU A 85 -15.63 3.35 -14.47
C GLU A 85 -15.76 1.83 -14.50
N GLU A 86 -15.67 1.21 -15.67
CA GLU A 86 -15.75 -0.25 -15.80
C GLU A 86 -14.72 -0.93 -14.89
N TYR A 87 -15.19 -1.73 -13.92
CA TYR A 87 -14.37 -2.41 -12.91
C TYR A 87 -13.67 -1.48 -11.91
N VAL A 88 -14.09 -0.22 -11.78
CA VAL A 88 -13.58 0.74 -10.80
C VAL A 88 -14.70 1.18 -9.88
N PHE A 89 -14.59 0.78 -8.62
CA PHE A 89 -15.58 1.07 -7.58
C PHE A 89 -15.03 2.06 -6.58
N GLN A 90 -15.86 3.03 -6.20
CA GLN A 90 -15.51 4.03 -5.20
C GLN A 90 -16.55 4.11 -4.09
N LYS A 91 -16.08 4.41 -2.88
CA LYS A 91 -16.92 4.88 -1.77
C LYS A 91 -16.19 5.89 -0.91
N GLU A 92 -16.96 6.71 -0.24
CA GLU A 92 -16.47 7.62 0.79
C GLU A 92 -16.78 7.07 2.18
N LEU A 93 -15.80 7.16 3.06
CA LEU A 93 -15.89 6.74 4.45
C LEU A 93 -15.44 7.90 5.34
N LYS A 94 -16.38 8.45 6.11
CA LYS A 94 -16.10 9.50 7.08
C LYS A 94 -15.90 8.87 8.46
N VAL A 95 -14.76 9.18 9.08
CA VAL A 95 -14.41 8.68 10.41
C VAL A 95 -13.95 9.80 11.33
N LYS A 96 -13.91 9.51 12.63
CA LYS A 96 -13.31 10.36 13.66
C LYS A 96 -12.07 9.70 14.24
N ILE A 97 -11.00 10.47 14.45
CA ILE A 97 -9.77 9.98 15.08
C ILE A 97 -9.99 9.81 16.59
N LEU A 98 -9.75 8.61 17.13
CA LEU A 98 -9.84 8.34 18.57
C LEU A 98 -8.47 8.34 19.27
N SER A 99 -7.40 8.01 18.55
CA SER A 99 -6.05 7.96 19.09
C SER A 99 -4.98 8.24 18.02
N LYS A 100 -3.74 8.49 18.43
CA LYS A 100 -2.57 8.62 17.52
C LYS A 100 -2.02 7.27 17.02
N ASN A 101 -2.65 6.16 17.41
CA ASN A 101 -2.39 4.83 16.86
C ASN A 101 -3.45 4.43 15.81
N ALA A 102 -4.23 5.40 15.33
CA ALA A 102 -5.29 5.16 14.36
C ALA A 102 -4.79 4.45 13.10
N LYS A 103 -5.55 3.45 12.67
CA LYS A 103 -5.28 2.67 11.46
C LYS A 103 -6.58 2.32 10.73
N LEU A 104 -6.55 2.48 9.42
CA LEU A 104 -7.55 1.97 8.49
C LEU A 104 -6.93 0.79 7.72
N GLU A 105 -7.61 -0.33 7.65
CA GLU A 105 -7.23 -1.46 6.79
C GLU A 105 -8.38 -1.78 5.84
N VAL A 106 -8.10 -1.79 4.54
CA VAL A 106 -9.03 -2.23 3.49
C VAL A 106 -8.49 -3.53 2.91
N ARG A 107 -9.27 -4.60 2.97
CA ARG A 107 -8.84 -5.96 2.63
C ARG A 107 -9.84 -6.65 1.69
N ARG A 108 -9.32 -7.37 0.70
CA ARG A 108 -10.07 -8.24 -0.20
C ARG A 108 -9.39 -9.60 -0.26
N GLU A 109 -10.18 -10.67 -0.19
CA GLU A 109 -9.68 -12.02 -0.41
C GLU A 109 -9.82 -12.38 -1.87
N CYS A 110 -8.71 -12.69 -2.53
CA CYS A 110 -8.72 -13.18 -3.90
C CYS A 110 -8.36 -14.68 -3.93
N PRO A 111 -9.23 -15.56 -4.46
CA PRO A 111 -8.93 -16.98 -4.59
C PRO A 111 -7.65 -17.29 -5.38
N LYS A 112 -7.24 -16.38 -6.26
CA LYS A 112 -6.08 -16.56 -7.13
C LYS A 112 -4.78 -15.96 -6.57
N TYR A 113 -4.88 -14.78 -5.95
CA TYR A 113 -3.72 -14.00 -5.51
C TYR A 113 -3.56 -13.96 -3.99
N GLY A 114 -4.46 -14.60 -3.25
CA GLY A 114 -4.52 -14.53 -1.80
C GLY A 114 -5.13 -13.21 -1.33
N THR A 115 -4.79 -12.81 -0.12
CA THR A 115 -5.26 -11.55 0.47
C THR A 115 -4.56 -10.35 -0.16
N ILE A 116 -5.34 -9.37 -0.58
CA ILE A 116 -4.88 -8.06 -1.02
C ILE A 116 -5.36 -7.05 0.02
N SER A 117 -4.45 -6.27 0.59
CA SER A 117 -4.76 -5.32 1.65
C SER A 117 -4.00 -4.01 1.48
N ARG A 118 -4.67 -2.91 1.83
CA ARG A 118 -4.08 -1.59 1.96
C ARG A 118 -4.28 -1.07 3.37
N GLU A 119 -3.20 -0.65 4.01
CA GLU A 119 -3.24 0.00 5.32
C GLU A 119 -2.94 1.50 5.17
N VAL A 120 -3.61 2.30 5.99
CA VAL A 120 -3.40 3.74 6.15
C VAL A 120 -3.27 4.02 7.64
N VAL A 121 -2.12 4.55 8.04
CA VAL A 121 -1.73 4.73 9.44
C VAL A 121 -1.61 6.21 9.81
N TYR A 122 -1.72 6.50 11.10
CA TYR A 122 -1.44 7.82 11.65
C TYR A 122 0.02 8.22 11.50
N GLU A 123 0.24 9.38 10.91
CA GLU A 123 1.54 10.03 10.87
C GLU A 123 1.52 11.28 11.75
N SER A 124 2.35 11.28 12.79
CA SER A 124 2.58 12.50 13.55
C SER A 124 3.37 13.46 12.68
N GLY A 125 2.82 14.65 12.42
CA GLY A 125 3.43 15.66 11.56
C GLY A 125 4.85 16.02 11.98
N THR A 126 5.83 15.44 11.28
CA THR A 126 7.08 16.10 10.93
C THR A 126 7.10 16.15 9.40
N SER A 127 6.86 17.33 8.83
CA SER A 127 7.05 17.54 7.39
C SER A 127 8.44 17.11 6.98
N GLY A 128 8.53 16.09 6.12
CA GLY A 128 9.75 15.77 5.42
C GLY A 128 9.94 14.28 5.17
N VAL A 129 10.08 13.97 3.89
CA VAL A 129 10.70 12.75 3.33
C VAL A 129 9.75 11.57 3.13
N SER A 130 9.12 11.59 1.95
CA SER A 130 8.96 10.39 1.13
C SER A 130 10.26 9.59 1.17
N THR A 131 10.24 8.44 1.81
CA THR A 131 11.29 7.43 1.64
C THR A 131 10.63 6.18 1.09
N ASN A 132 10.72 6.05 -0.24
CA ASN A 132 10.94 4.73 -0.81
C ASN A 132 12.19 4.19 -0.11
N SER A 133 12.02 3.27 0.84
CA SER A 133 13.12 2.46 1.37
C SER A 133 13.08 1.11 0.66
N GLU A 134 13.63 1.10 -0.55
CA GLU A 134 14.54 0.02 -0.89
C GLU A 134 15.75 0.13 0.04
N VAL A 135 16.13 -1.04 0.55
CA VAL A 135 17.24 -1.34 1.45
C VAL A 135 18.53 -0.59 1.07
N PRO A 136 19.22 0.00 2.06
CA PRO A 136 20.65 -0.27 2.17
C PRO A 136 21.05 -0.73 3.57
N THR A 137 21.91 -1.73 3.54
CA THR A 137 22.58 -2.43 4.62
C THR A 137 23.49 -1.54 5.48
N ASP A 138 23.58 -1.93 6.75
CA ASP A 138 24.75 -1.82 7.65
C ASP A 138 25.00 -0.47 8.36
N SER A 139 24.69 -0.40 9.66
CA SER A 139 25.72 -0.46 10.72
C SER A 139 25.19 -0.05 12.10
N GLY A 140 25.29 -0.95 13.09
CA GLY A 140 25.76 -0.59 14.43
C GLY A 140 24.78 -0.44 15.62
N ILE A 141 24.41 -1.60 16.20
CA ILE A 141 24.41 -1.91 17.65
C ILE A 141 23.15 -1.60 18.53
N SER A 142 22.49 -2.73 18.86
CA SER A 142 22.03 -3.22 20.18
C SER A 142 20.71 -2.71 20.78
N THR A 143 19.68 -3.56 20.71
CA THR A 143 19.27 -4.37 21.89
C THR A 143 18.33 -5.52 21.49
N ASN A 144 18.71 -6.75 21.84
CA ASN A 144 17.93 -8.00 21.84
C ASN A 144 17.27 -8.42 20.51
N GLU A 145 18.11 -8.75 19.53
CA GLU A 145 17.66 -9.35 18.27
C GLU A 145 17.45 -10.86 18.43
N VAL A 146 16.21 -11.28 18.21
CA VAL A 146 15.88 -12.64 17.81
C VAL A 146 16.63 -12.92 16.49
N PRO A 147 17.41 -14.00 16.37
CA PRO A 147 18.21 -14.16 15.18
C PRO A 147 17.30 -14.49 13.99
N GLU A 148 17.45 -13.75 12.90
CA GLU A 148 16.59 -13.82 11.73
C GLU A 148 16.98 -15.05 10.89
N ILE A 149 16.33 -16.20 11.16
CA ILE A 149 16.48 -17.39 10.32
C ILE A 149 15.56 -17.25 9.11
N SER A 150 16.09 -17.50 7.91
CA SER A 150 15.27 -17.67 6.71
C SER A 150 14.22 -18.77 6.91
N GLY A 151 12.98 -18.56 6.45
CA GLY A 151 11.90 -19.56 6.55
C GLY A 151 12.23 -20.93 5.95
N LYS A 152 13.23 -21.02 5.07
CA LYS A 152 13.76 -22.29 4.53
C LYS A 152 14.62 -23.07 5.53
N GLU A 153 15.37 -22.39 6.38
CA GLU A 153 16.19 -23.03 7.42
C GLU A 153 15.33 -23.51 8.60
N LEU A 154 14.28 -22.76 8.98
CA LEU A 154 13.30 -23.18 10.00
C LEU A 154 12.60 -24.51 9.65
N GLN A 155 12.32 -24.77 8.37
CA GLN A 155 11.67 -26.00 7.92
C GLN A 155 12.59 -27.23 7.95
N SER A 156 13.90 -27.01 8.13
CA SER A 156 14.91 -28.09 8.19
C SER A 156 15.36 -28.43 9.60
N MET A 157 14.93 -27.66 10.61
CA MET A 157 15.28 -27.86 12.02
C MET A 157 14.28 -28.75 12.76
N THR A 158 14.77 -29.49 13.74
CA THR A 158 13.94 -30.24 14.69
C THR A 158 13.32 -29.30 15.73
N LEU A 159 12.22 -29.73 16.37
CA LEU A 159 11.51 -28.93 17.37
C LEU A 159 12.41 -28.49 18.54
N GLU A 160 13.38 -29.33 18.92
CA GLU A 160 14.36 -29.05 19.98
C GLU A 160 15.37 -27.98 19.58
N GLU A 161 15.75 -27.92 18.29
CA GLU A 161 16.68 -26.93 17.75
C GLU A 161 16.00 -25.57 17.65
N VAL A 162 14.74 -25.54 17.23
CA VAL A 162 13.91 -24.32 17.22
C VAL A 162 13.70 -23.81 18.65
N ALA A 163 13.35 -24.68 19.61
CA ALA A 163 13.17 -24.28 21.00
C ALA A 163 14.44 -23.67 21.61
N ARG A 164 15.61 -24.29 21.39
CA ARG A 164 16.91 -23.72 21.80
C ARG A 164 17.20 -22.38 21.13
N PHE A 165 16.85 -22.24 19.86
CA PHE A 165 17.09 -21.01 19.11
C PHE A 165 16.33 -19.81 19.67
N TYR A 166 15.10 -20.01 20.13
CA TYR A 166 14.28 -18.97 20.78
C TYR A 166 14.45 -18.90 22.31
N GLY A 167 15.45 -19.60 22.88
CA GLY A 167 15.73 -19.57 24.32
C GLY A 167 14.67 -20.24 25.20
N VAL A 168 13.89 -21.18 24.65
CA VAL A 168 12.86 -21.92 25.38
C VAL A 168 13.45 -23.19 25.99
N ASP A 169 13.29 -23.38 27.31
CA ASP A 169 13.72 -24.60 27.99
C ASP A 169 12.79 -25.77 27.62
N VAL A 170 13.34 -26.71 26.87
CA VAL A 170 12.64 -27.88 26.30
C VAL A 170 12.16 -28.86 27.36
N LYS A 171 12.52 -28.69 28.65
CA LYS A 171 11.92 -29.46 29.77
C LYS A 171 10.46 -29.12 30.06
N SER A 172 9.91 -28.11 29.39
CA SER A 172 8.51 -27.67 29.54
C SER A 172 7.60 -28.03 28.37
N LEU A 173 8.10 -28.79 27.39
CA LEU A 173 7.37 -29.32 26.24
C LEU A 173 7.06 -30.81 26.39
#